data_AF-A0A368V883-F1
#
_entry.id   AF-A0A368V883-F1
#
_cell.length_a   1.000
_cell.length_b   1.000
_cell.length_c   1.000
_cell.angle_alpha   90.00
_cell.angle_beta   90.00
_cell.angle_gamma   90.00
#
_symmetry.space_group_name_H-M   'P 1'
#
loop_
_entity.id
_entity.type
_entity.pdbx_description
1 polymer ?
#
loop_
_entity_poly.entity_id
_entity_poly.type
_entity_poly.pdbx_seq_one_letter_code
_entity_poly.pdbx_strand_id
1 'polypeptide(L)'
;MRPSKYIKSVFPLSVFFLILLFTSGCKDEGGAYKPNITGSAGEMLVVMNDAVKDSAGGKTLEAVLRQAVVALPQAEPLFDVSIIPHRAFGERLRNFRNIIIVDVKKDLEPDVKFYKDRWAKQHAMAHITAKDVWQLDSLVEAEEILLTGFFVRAERDRSLNYYQKYSHRDLMEEFKEKWEAYMLIPSSFNENKPGKDFMWMSQETPLISQGVFVYSFDYTDFDSFSEANLLNKRDSVLKINVPGSVEGSYMSTESRLPVTYKRFERNDHQIVEMRGLWRVEGDLMGGPFVSLAHIDPENARIVVTEGYVYAPEKPEKRNLIWQLEAMLYSFRFLNDDQSEEETAE
;
A
#
# COMPACT_ATOMS: atom_id res chain seq x y z
N MET A 1 1.38 54.29 -76.68
CA MET A 1 1.87 53.32 -77.70
C MET A 1 2.60 52.22 -76.94
N ARG A 2 1.97 51.06 -76.65
CA ARG A 2 1.88 49.82 -77.46
C ARG A 2 3.25 49.31 -77.97
N PRO A 3 3.50 47.99 -78.04
CA PRO A 3 3.22 46.92 -77.06
C PRO A 3 4.34 45.83 -77.00
N SER A 4 4.09 44.76 -76.23
CA SER A 4 4.56 43.37 -76.43
C SER A 4 5.95 42.96 -75.90
N LYS A 5 5.98 42.02 -74.95
CA LYS A 5 6.28 40.61 -75.24
C LYS A 5 5.91 39.71 -74.07
N TYR A 6 5.18 38.65 -74.38
CA TYR A 6 4.89 37.51 -73.52
C TYR A 6 6.17 36.73 -73.22
N ILE A 7 6.42 36.43 -71.94
CA ILE A 7 7.30 35.33 -71.54
C ILE A 7 6.45 34.38 -70.69
N LYS A 8 6.31 33.15 -71.19
CA LYS A 8 5.66 32.04 -70.50
C LYS A 8 6.49 31.68 -69.28
N SER A 9 5.99 31.98 -68.10
CA SER A 9 6.53 31.48 -66.84
C SER A 9 5.85 30.15 -66.53
N VAL A 10 6.51 29.05 -66.91
CA VAL A 10 6.27 27.73 -66.32
C VAL A 10 7.15 27.70 -65.07
N PHE A 11 6.61 28.17 -63.94
CA PHE A 11 7.26 28.02 -62.65
C PHE A 11 6.69 26.79 -61.94
N PRO A 12 7.55 25.90 -61.42
CA PRO A 12 7.19 24.53 -61.11
C PRO A 12 6.32 24.47 -59.87
N LEU A 13 5.28 23.65 -59.97
CA LEU A 13 4.36 23.20 -58.91
C LEU A 13 5.07 22.47 -57.74
N SER A 14 6.42 22.48 -57.69
CA SER A 14 7.25 21.74 -56.72
C SER A 14 7.55 22.51 -55.43
N VAL A 15 7.31 23.82 -55.35
CA VAL A 15 7.58 24.59 -54.11
C VAL A 15 6.40 24.53 -53.13
N PHE A 16 5.19 24.17 -53.58
CA PHE A 16 4.03 24.00 -52.71
C PHE A 16 3.97 22.62 -52.02
N PHE A 17 4.79 21.67 -52.44
CA PHE A 17 4.84 20.33 -51.85
C PHE A 17 5.83 20.23 -50.66
N LEU A 18 6.69 21.23 -50.46
CA LEU A 18 7.70 21.21 -49.40
C LEU A 18 7.24 21.85 -48.07
N ILE A 19 6.08 22.52 -48.06
CA ILE A 19 5.50 23.14 -46.84
C ILE A 19 4.48 22.21 -46.16
N LEU A 20 4.09 21.10 -46.81
CA LEU A 20 3.13 20.12 -46.26
C LEU A 20 3.77 18.98 -45.45
N LEU A 21 5.08 19.05 -45.17
CA LEU A 21 5.82 17.99 -44.45
C LEU A 21 6.15 18.31 -42.98
N PHE A 22 5.58 19.38 -42.40
CA PHE A 22 5.78 19.73 -40.99
C PHE A 22 4.52 19.55 -40.10
N THR A 23 3.48 18.87 -40.56
CA THR A 23 2.27 18.60 -39.74
C THR A 23 2.10 17.14 -39.33
N SER A 24 3.12 16.30 -39.47
CA SER A 24 3.19 15.04 -38.73
C SER A 24 3.70 15.31 -37.31
N GLY A 25 2.90 16.05 -36.54
CA GLY A 25 2.95 15.89 -35.10
C GLY A 25 2.46 14.48 -34.80
N CYS A 26 3.32 13.64 -34.24
CA CYS A 26 2.87 12.43 -33.57
C CYS A 26 1.75 12.86 -32.62
N LYS A 27 0.52 12.46 -32.94
CA LYS A 27 -0.46 12.21 -31.89
C LYS A 27 0.15 11.06 -31.10
N ASP A 28 0.90 11.40 -30.05
CA ASP A 28 0.89 10.54 -28.88
C ASP A 28 -0.57 10.25 -28.61
N GLU A 29 -0.95 8.98 -28.64
CA GLU A 29 -2.16 8.51 -27.98
C GLU A 29 -1.95 8.65 -26.47
N GLY A 30 -1.72 9.89 -26.03
CA GLY A 30 -1.51 10.28 -24.65
C GLY A 30 -2.86 10.25 -23.98
N GLY A 31 -3.06 9.26 -23.11
CA GLY A 31 -4.22 9.20 -22.22
C GLY A 31 -4.46 10.58 -21.59
N ALA A 32 -5.73 11.01 -21.57
CA ALA A 32 -6.12 12.32 -21.07
C ALA A 32 -5.42 12.63 -19.74
N TYR A 33 -4.80 13.82 -19.64
CA TYR A 33 -4.09 14.24 -18.45
C TYR A 33 -5.00 14.11 -17.22
N LYS A 34 -4.60 13.23 -16.29
CA LYS A 34 -5.27 13.07 -15.00
C LYS A 34 -4.57 13.93 -13.95
N PRO A 35 -5.30 14.77 -13.20
CA PRO A 35 -4.75 15.57 -12.11
C PRO A 35 -4.21 14.69 -10.97
N ASN A 36 -3.46 15.32 -10.07
CA ASN A 36 -3.03 14.70 -8.81
C ASN A 36 -4.20 14.60 -7.81
N ILE A 37 -4.10 13.62 -6.91
CA ILE A 37 -5.06 13.43 -5.82
C ILE A 37 -4.94 14.48 -4.71
N THR A 38 -6.03 14.65 -3.97
CA THR A 38 -6.13 15.42 -2.72
C THR A 38 -6.51 14.52 -1.54
N GLY A 39 -6.43 15.04 -0.32
CA GLY A 39 -6.75 14.30 0.91
C GLY A 39 -5.53 13.63 1.55
N SER A 40 -5.57 13.50 2.88
CA SER A 40 -4.51 12.89 3.69
C SER A 40 -4.59 11.36 3.69
N ALA A 41 -3.51 10.68 4.03
CA ALA A 41 -3.51 9.21 4.10
C ALA A 41 -4.56 8.70 5.11
N GLY A 42 -5.33 7.70 4.70
CA GLY A 42 -6.39 7.13 5.53
C GLY A 42 -7.69 7.95 5.58
N GLU A 43 -7.77 9.12 4.93
CA GLU A 43 -9.06 9.81 4.75
C GLU A 43 -9.91 9.11 3.69
N MET A 44 -11.23 9.10 3.90
CA MET A 44 -12.20 8.54 2.96
C MET A 44 -13.41 9.45 2.82
N LEU A 45 -13.78 9.77 1.57
CA LEU A 45 -14.98 10.54 1.27
C LEU A 45 -16.12 9.61 0.82
N VAL A 46 -17.22 9.60 1.57
CA VAL A 46 -18.43 8.87 1.20
C VAL A 46 -19.49 9.86 0.75
N VAL A 47 -20.02 9.67 -0.45
CA VAL A 47 -21.05 10.52 -1.06
C VAL A 47 -22.39 9.80 -0.99
N MET A 48 -23.22 10.22 -0.03
CA MET A 48 -24.59 9.72 0.16
C MET A 48 -25.46 10.76 0.84
N ASN A 49 -26.76 10.78 0.54
CA ASN A 49 -27.68 11.73 1.16
C ASN A 49 -27.98 11.36 2.62
N ASP A 50 -28.36 12.35 3.44
CA ASP A 50 -28.58 12.19 4.88
C ASP A 50 -29.57 11.05 5.21
N ALA A 51 -30.64 10.90 4.43
CA ALA A 51 -31.60 9.81 4.62
C ALA A 51 -30.99 8.40 4.43
N VAL A 52 -30.00 8.24 3.54
CA VAL A 52 -29.28 6.98 3.34
C VAL A 52 -28.26 6.80 4.46
N LYS A 53 -27.53 7.85 4.83
CA LYS A 53 -26.59 7.84 5.95
C LYS A 53 -27.24 7.36 7.26
N ASP A 54 -28.43 7.85 7.57
CA ASP A 54 -29.12 7.53 8.83
C ASP A 54 -29.81 6.15 8.82
N SER A 55 -29.87 5.50 7.65
CA SER A 55 -30.46 4.16 7.45
C SER A 55 -29.55 3.02 7.91
N ALA A 56 -30.08 1.78 7.91
CA ALA A 56 -29.30 0.58 8.23
C ALA A 56 -28.07 0.44 7.31
N GLY A 57 -28.26 0.39 5.99
CA GLY A 57 -27.15 0.22 5.05
C GLY A 57 -26.11 1.34 5.07
N GLY A 58 -26.52 2.59 5.36
CA GLY A 58 -25.57 3.70 5.56
C GLY A 58 -24.70 3.52 6.80
N LYS A 59 -25.29 3.07 7.91
CA LYS A 59 -24.58 2.79 9.16
C LYS A 59 -23.66 1.58 9.03
N THR A 60 -24.08 0.54 8.32
CA THR A 60 -23.26 -0.64 8.05
C THR A 60 -22.04 -0.27 7.21
N LEU A 61 -22.21 0.55 6.17
CA LEU A 61 -21.09 1.07 5.39
C LEU A 61 -20.13 1.88 6.27
N GLU A 62 -20.64 2.80 7.09
CA GLU A 62 -19.77 3.55 8.00
C GLU A 62 -19.04 2.64 8.99
N ALA A 63 -19.71 1.62 9.54
CA ALA A 63 -19.10 0.67 10.46
C ALA A 63 -17.98 -0.15 9.80
N VAL A 64 -18.20 -0.68 8.60
CA VAL A 64 -17.20 -1.42 7.81
C VAL A 64 -15.94 -0.58 7.57
N LEU A 65 -16.11 0.70 7.23
CA LEU A 65 -14.99 1.60 6.90
C LEU A 65 -14.28 2.15 8.14
N ARG A 66 -14.97 2.20 9.29
CA ARG A 66 -14.42 2.64 10.58
C ARG A 66 -14.00 1.50 11.50
N GLN A 67 -14.04 0.25 11.03
CA GLN A 67 -13.64 -0.90 11.84
C GLN A 67 -12.22 -0.70 12.40
N ALA A 68 -11.98 -1.17 13.62
CA ALA A 68 -10.71 -0.96 14.28
C ALA A 68 -9.59 -1.75 13.56
N VAL A 69 -8.44 -1.10 13.36
CA VAL A 69 -7.25 -1.79 12.86
C VAL A 69 -6.73 -2.72 13.94
N VAL A 70 -6.49 -3.97 13.54
CA VAL A 70 -6.04 -5.02 14.46
C VAL A 70 -4.62 -4.75 14.93
N ALA A 71 -4.31 -5.15 16.17
CA ALA A 71 -2.98 -5.10 16.77
C ALA A 71 -2.37 -3.68 16.86
N LEU A 72 -3.21 -2.68 17.16
CA LEU A 72 -2.75 -1.36 17.60
C LEU A 72 -2.91 -1.20 19.13
N PRO A 73 -2.00 -0.45 19.79
CA PRO A 73 -2.07 -0.23 21.24
C PRO A 73 -3.29 0.61 21.65
N GLN A 74 -3.71 1.51 20.77
CA GLN A 74 -4.93 2.31 20.88
C GLN A 74 -5.77 2.01 19.64
N ALA A 75 -7.07 1.80 19.82
CA ALA A 75 -7.96 1.51 18.70
C ALA A 75 -8.03 2.72 17.76
N GLU A 76 -7.68 2.50 16.48
CA GLU A 76 -7.81 3.49 15.42
C GLU A 76 -8.72 2.94 14.32
N PRO A 77 -9.63 3.75 13.73
CA PRO A 77 -10.49 3.30 12.65
C PRO A 77 -9.66 3.00 11.40
N LEU A 78 -10.12 2.09 10.55
CA LEU A 78 -9.46 1.81 9.28
C LEU A 78 -9.36 3.07 8.42
N PHE A 79 -10.45 3.84 8.31
CA PHE A 79 -10.46 5.14 7.61
C PHE A 79 -11.08 6.27 8.44
N ASP A 80 -10.58 7.49 8.24
CA ASP A 80 -11.20 8.73 8.69
C ASP A 80 -12.30 9.13 7.70
N VAL A 81 -13.50 8.61 7.95
CA VAL A 81 -14.64 8.76 7.03
C VAL A 81 -15.27 10.15 7.18
N SER A 82 -15.39 10.86 6.05
CA SER A 82 -16.18 12.07 5.89
C SER A 82 -17.36 11.79 4.94
N ILE A 83 -18.58 12.09 5.38
CA ILE A 83 -19.80 11.82 4.61
C ILE A 83 -20.40 13.13 4.12
N ILE A 84 -20.68 13.24 2.83
CA ILE A 84 -21.32 14.42 2.22
C ILE A 84 -22.52 14.04 1.35
N PRO A 85 -23.54 14.90 1.24
CA PRO A 85 -24.64 14.69 0.31
C PRO A 85 -24.17 14.90 -1.13
N HIS A 86 -24.86 14.27 -2.09
CA HIS A 86 -24.56 14.38 -3.53
C HIS A 86 -24.46 15.84 -4.02
N ARG A 87 -25.32 16.72 -3.51
CA ARG A 87 -25.31 18.16 -3.84
C ARG A 87 -24.00 18.88 -3.48
N ALA A 88 -23.25 18.36 -2.52
CA ALA A 88 -21.97 18.91 -2.09
C ALA A 88 -20.77 18.29 -2.83
N PHE A 89 -20.99 17.21 -3.58
CA PHE A 89 -19.94 16.53 -4.34
C PHE A 89 -19.65 17.23 -5.68
N GLY A 90 -18.95 18.36 -5.59
CA GLY A 90 -18.50 19.14 -6.74
C GLY A 90 -17.20 18.62 -7.37
N GLU A 91 -16.80 19.22 -8.50
CA GLU A 91 -15.61 18.79 -9.27
C GLU A 91 -14.31 18.77 -8.45
N ARG A 92 -14.15 19.70 -7.51
CA ARG A 92 -12.95 19.78 -6.65
C ARG A 92 -12.77 18.55 -5.75
N LEU A 93 -13.85 17.86 -5.41
CA LEU A 93 -13.82 16.67 -4.56
C LEU A 93 -13.63 15.38 -5.35
N ARG A 94 -13.74 15.41 -6.69
CA ARG A 94 -13.51 14.23 -7.54
C ARG A 94 -12.05 13.75 -7.51
N ASN A 95 -11.12 14.61 -7.10
CA ASN A 95 -9.71 14.25 -7.00
C ASN A 95 -9.34 13.70 -5.62
N PHE A 96 -10.30 13.55 -4.70
CA PHE A 96 -10.01 12.98 -3.39
C PHE A 96 -9.49 11.54 -3.54
N ARG A 97 -8.48 11.14 -2.76
CA ARG A 97 -7.72 9.89 -3.00
C ARG A 97 -8.53 8.59 -2.85
N ASN A 98 -9.57 8.61 -2.00
CA ASN A 98 -10.45 7.48 -1.69
C ASN A 98 -11.91 7.96 -1.67
N ILE A 99 -12.73 7.48 -2.60
CA ILE A 99 -14.14 7.90 -2.71
C ILE A 99 -15.06 6.69 -2.77
N ILE A 100 -16.16 6.72 -2.01
CA ILE A 100 -17.30 5.84 -2.23
C ILE A 100 -18.50 6.69 -2.60
N ILE A 101 -19.15 6.39 -3.72
CA ILE A 101 -20.43 7.01 -4.08
C ILE A 101 -21.53 5.98 -3.87
N VAL A 102 -22.62 6.37 -3.22
CA VAL A 102 -23.77 5.51 -2.95
C VAL A 102 -25.03 6.10 -3.57
N ASP A 103 -25.67 5.33 -4.44
CA ASP A 103 -26.96 5.67 -5.05
C ASP A 103 -28.01 4.62 -4.68
N VAL A 104 -29.05 5.06 -3.97
CA VAL A 104 -30.19 4.22 -3.58
C VAL A 104 -31.45 4.66 -4.30
N LYS A 105 -31.88 3.89 -5.31
CA LYS A 105 -33.11 4.16 -6.08
C LYS A 105 -33.69 2.85 -6.62
N LYS A 106 -35.03 2.73 -6.58
CA LYS A 106 -35.77 1.50 -6.91
C LYS A 106 -35.49 0.93 -8.31
N ASP A 107 -35.16 1.80 -9.25
CA ASP A 107 -34.91 1.51 -10.67
C ASP A 107 -33.44 1.20 -11.00
N LEU A 108 -32.53 1.26 -10.03
CA LEU A 108 -31.14 0.88 -10.21
C LEU A 108 -30.94 -0.63 -10.02
N GLU A 109 -30.06 -1.22 -10.83
CA GLU A 109 -29.59 -2.58 -10.54
C GLU A 109 -28.54 -2.56 -9.43
N PRO A 110 -28.57 -3.53 -8.51
CA PRO A 110 -27.69 -3.54 -7.34
C PRO A 110 -26.30 -4.01 -7.76
N ASP A 111 -25.26 -3.23 -7.41
CA ASP A 111 -23.89 -3.53 -7.84
C ASP A 111 -22.87 -2.76 -6.97
N VAL A 112 -21.64 -3.28 -6.92
CA VAL A 112 -20.47 -2.61 -6.31
C VAL A 112 -19.36 -2.58 -7.35
N LYS A 113 -19.10 -1.41 -7.92
CA LYS A 113 -18.07 -1.21 -8.94
C LYS A 113 -16.85 -0.51 -8.38
N PHE A 114 -15.69 -1.06 -8.67
CA PHE A 114 -14.40 -0.49 -8.28
C PHE A 114 -13.72 0.17 -9.48
N TYR A 115 -13.11 1.33 -9.24
CA TYR A 115 -12.41 2.10 -10.25
C TYR A 115 -11.05 2.55 -9.72
N LYS A 116 -10.01 2.27 -10.49
CA LYS A 116 -8.70 2.90 -10.34
C LYS A 116 -8.59 4.07 -11.31
N ASP A 117 -8.00 5.15 -10.82
CA ASP A 117 -7.66 6.36 -11.58
C ASP A 117 -8.84 6.97 -12.33
N ARG A 118 -10.06 6.91 -11.80
CA ARG A 118 -11.26 7.37 -12.52
C ARG A 118 -11.18 8.84 -12.93
N TRP A 119 -10.76 9.69 -11.99
CA TRP A 119 -10.68 11.15 -12.18
C TRP A 119 -9.31 11.75 -11.89
N ALA A 120 -8.44 11.06 -11.13
CA ALA A 120 -7.11 11.51 -10.76
C ALA A 120 -6.14 10.33 -10.75
N LYS A 121 -4.82 10.56 -10.82
CA LYS A 121 -3.81 9.49 -10.74
C LYS A 121 -3.72 8.90 -9.33
N GLN A 122 -3.55 7.60 -9.23
CA GLN A 122 -3.51 6.83 -7.98
C GLN A 122 -4.78 7.01 -7.14
N HIS A 123 -5.93 7.20 -7.78
CA HIS A 123 -7.22 7.39 -7.12
C HIS A 123 -7.95 6.04 -7.02
N ALA A 124 -8.46 5.70 -5.84
CA ALA A 124 -9.36 4.58 -5.62
C ALA A 124 -10.80 5.06 -5.42
N MET A 125 -11.73 4.52 -6.20
CA MET A 125 -13.15 4.85 -6.09
C MET A 125 -14.00 3.58 -6.11
N ALA A 126 -15.03 3.51 -5.26
CA ALA A 126 -16.12 2.55 -5.39
C ALA A 126 -17.44 3.27 -5.68
N HIS A 127 -18.30 2.64 -6.48
CA HIS A 127 -19.68 3.07 -6.71
C HIS A 127 -20.62 1.94 -6.32
N ILE A 128 -21.48 2.20 -5.34
CA ILE A 128 -22.46 1.26 -4.82
C ILE A 128 -23.84 1.72 -5.27
N THR A 129 -24.55 0.86 -6.00
CA THR A 129 -25.94 1.07 -6.39
C THR A 129 -26.83 0.06 -5.67
N ALA A 130 -27.98 0.51 -5.15
CA ALA A 130 -28.95 -0.35 -4.48
C ALA A 130 -30.39 0.10 -4.76
N LYS A 131 -31.35 -0.82 -4.71
CA LYS A 131 -32.79 -0.53 -4.91
C LYS A 131 -33.40 0.15 -3.69
N ASP A 132 -32.94 -0.21 -2.50
CA ASP A 132 -33.35 0.34 -1.21
C ASP A 132 -32.23 0.20 -0.17
N VAL A 133 -32.49 0.68 1.05
CA VAL A 133 -31.51 0.71 2.14
C VAL A 133 -31.20 -0.65 2.74
N TRP A 134 -32.08 -1.65 2.57
CA TRP A 134 -31.83 -3.02 3.03
C TRP A 134 -30.95 -3.77 2.04
N GLN A 135 -31.15 -3.54 0.75
CA GLN A 135 -30.25 -4.07 -0.25
C GLN A 135 -28.85 -3.45 -0.17
N LEU A 136 -28.76 -2.15 0.16
CA LEU A 136 -27.47 -1.53 0.45
C LEU A 136 -26.76 -2.24 1.61
N ASP A 137 -27.48 -2.52 2.70
CA ASP A 137 -26.97 -3.22 3.88
C ASP A 137 -26.37 -4.59 3.50
N SER A 138 -27.16 -5.43 2.83
CA SER A 138 -26.71 -6.76 2.40
C SER A 138 -25.54 -6.73 1.41
N LEU A 139 -25.49 -5.74 0.50
CA LEU A 139 -24.37 -5.58 -0.42
C LEU A 139 -23.08 -5.20 0.31
N VAL A 140 -23.16 -4.29 1.28
CA VAL A 140 -21.99 -3.85 2.04
C VAL A 140 -21.44 -4.97 2.91
N GLU A 141 -22.31 -5.74 3.58
CA GLU A 141 -21.88 -6.91 4.36
C GLU A 141 -21.21 -7.97 3.48
N ALA A 142 -21.80 -8.27 2.32
CA ALA A 142 -21.25 -9.25 1.39
C ALA A 142 -19.89 -8.82 0.81
N GLU A 143 -19.69 -7.53 0.60
CA GLU A 143 -18.49 -6.96 -0.04
C GLU A 143 -17.47 -6.36 0.95
N GLU A 144 -17.66 -6.55 2.27
CA GLU A 144 -16.84 -5.92 3.31
C GLU A 144 -15.34 -6.09 3.07
N ILE A 145 -14.90 -7.34 2.82
CA ILE A 145 -13.49 -7.69 2.62
C ILE A 145 -12.94 -7.03 1.35
N LEU A 146 -13.73 -7.01 0.27
CA LEU A 146 -13.30 -6.45 -1.00
C LEU A 146 -13.24 -4.92 -0.93
N LEU A 147 -14.24 -4.27 -0.32
CA LEU A 147 -14.29 -2.82 -0.10
C LEU A 147 -13.08 -2.35 0.69
N THR A 148 -12.88 -2.90 1.90
CA THR A 148 -11.76 -2.51 2.76
C THR A 148 -10.42 -2.85 2.12
N GLY A 149 -10.27 -4.07 1.58
CA GLY A 149 -9.06 -4.52 0.92
C GLY A 149 -8.66 -3.66 -0.29
N PHE A 150 -9.63 -3.21 -1.08
CA PHE A 150 -9.40 -2.33 -2.23
C PHE A 150 -8.78 -0.99 -1.83
N PHE A 151 -9.36 -0.30 -0.84
CA PHE A 151 -8.86 1.01 -0.41
C PHE A 151 -7.55 0.91 0.36
N VAL A 152 -7.38 -0.09 1.24
CA VAL A 152 -6.10 -0.32 1.95
C VAL A 152 -4.98 -0.68 0.97
N ARG A 153 -5.28 -1.45 -0.09
CA ARG A 153 -4.31 -1.70 -1.17
C ARG A 153 -3.94 -0.40 -1.89
N ALA A 154 -4.90 0.46 -2.19
CA ALA A 154 -4.61 1.74 -2.83
C ALA A 154 -3.70 2.67 -1.98
N GLU A 155 -3.88 2.66 -0.64
CA GLU A 155 -2.96 3.36 0.28
C GLU A 155 -1.53 2.82 0.17
N ARG A 156 -1.36 1.49 0.22
CA ARG A 156 -0.05 0.84 0.08
C ARG A 156 0.57 1.07 -1.30
N ASP A 157 -0.21 0.96 -2.37
CA ASP A 157 0.25 1.21 -3.75
C ASP A 157 0.78 2.64 -3.90
N ARG A 158 0.18 3.64 -3.22
CA ARG A 158 0.67 5.02 -3.20
C ARG A 158 2.02 5.14 -2.49
N SER A 159 2.19 4.47 -1.34
CA SER A 159 3.47 4.40 -0.63
C SER A 159 4.55 3.72 -1.50
N LEU A 160 4.23 2.59 -2.12
CA LEU A 160 5.13 1.87 -3.05
C LEU A 160 5.60 2.78 -4.20
N ASN A 161 4.68 3.44 -4.89
CA ASN A 161 5.02 4.35 -5.99
C ASN A 161 5.94 5.50 -5.52
N TYR A 162 5.73 6.01 -4.30
CA TYR A 162 6.61 7.02 -3.72
C TYR A 162 8.01 6.44 -3.43
N TYR A 163 8.08 5.25 -2.83
CA TYR A 163 9.34 4.58 -2.49
C TYR A 163 10.13 4.17 -3.74
N GLN A 164 9.47 3.76 -4.82
CA GLN A 164 10.12 3.45 -6.10
C GLN A 164 10.81 4.69 -6.69
N LYS A 165 10.18 5.86 -6.54
CA LYS A 165 10.75 7.12 -7.01
C LYS A 165 11.89 7.61 -6.12
N TYR A 166 11.82 7.35 -4.82
CA TYR A 166 12.76 7.82 -3.80
C TYR A 166 13.34 6.63 -3.03
N SER A 167 14.05 5.76 -3.74
CA SER A 167 14.63 4.52 -3.19
C SER A 167 16.04 4.72 -2.63
N HIS A 168 16.40 3.98 -1.59
CA HIS A 168 17.75 3.86 -1.06
C HIS A 168 18.52 2.78 -1.82
N ARG A 169 19.19 3.15 -2.91
CA ARG A 169 19.81 2.17 -3.82
C ARG A 169 20.89 1.32 -3.16
N ASP A 170 21.77 1.93 -2.37
CA ASP A 170 22.90 1.21 -1.74
C ASP A 170 22.38 0.20 -0.71
N LEU A 171 21.48 0.63 0.18
CA LEU A 171 20.85 -0.26 1.17
C LEU A 171 20.01 -1.38 0.51
N MET A 172 19.41 -1.13 -0.66
CA MET A 172 18.73 -2.18 -1.43
C MET A 172 19.70 -3.20 -2.02
N GLU A 173 20.88 -2.77 -2.49
CA GLU A 173 21.90 -3.71 -2.98
C GLU A 173 22.48 -4.52 -1.82
N GLU A 174 22.75 -3.90 -0.67
CA GLU A 174 23.18 -4.61 0.55
C GLU A 174 22.13 -5.63 1.01
N PHE A 175 20.84 -5.25 1.00
CA PHE A 175 19.74 -6.16 1.29
C PHE A 175 19.73 -7.34 0.31
N LYS A 176 19.88 -7.05 -0.98
CA LYS A 176 19.87 -8.05 -2.04
C LYS A 176 21.01 -9.04 -1.91
N GLU A 177 22.23 -8.57 -1.69
CA GLU A 177 23.42 -9.42 -1.49
C GLU A 177 23.28 -10.29 -0.24
N LYS A 178 22.70 -9.75 0.84
CA LYS A 178 22.58 -10.46 2.12
C LYS A 178 21.47 -11.51 2.14
N TRP A 179 20.35 -11.23 1.48
CA TRP A 179 19.13 -12.04 1.59
C TRP A 179 18.77 -12.80 0.32
N GLU A 180 19.51 -12.60 -0.78
CA GLU A 180 19.20 -13.15 -2.11
C GLU A 180 17.74 -12.85 -2.52
N ALA A 181 17.27 -11.68 -2.12
CA ALA A 181 15.89 -11.25 -2.24
C ALA A 181 15.84 -9.75 -2.56
N TYR A 182 14.78 -9.33 -3.22
CA TYR A 182 14.48 -7.93 -3.44
C TYR A 182 13.52 -7.42 -2.38
N MET A 183 13.77 -6.24 -1.82
CA MET A 183 12.76 -5.45 -1.11
C MET A 183 12.99 -3.97 -1.41
N LEU A 184 11.90 -3.24 -1.63
CA LEU A 184 11.95 -1.82 -1.85
C LEU A 184 12.18 -1.08 -0.53
N ILE A 185 13.28 -0.34 -0.44
CA ILE A 185 13.67 0.43 0.74
C ILE A 185 13.72 1.91 0.34
N PRO A 186 12.93 2.80 0.97
CA PRO A 186 12.95 4.22 0.64
C PRO A 186 14.16 4.94 1.22
N SER A 187 14.56 6.04 0.60
CA SER A 187 15.71 6.86 0.98
C SER A 187 15.62 7.48 2.38
N SER A 188 14.47 7.39 3.04
CA SER A 188 14.28 7.84 4.42
C SER A 188 14.75 6.85 5.47
N PHE A 189 15.00 5.60 5.08
CA PHE A 189 15.52 4.55 5.96
C PHE A 189 17.05 4.53 5.91
N ASN A 190 17.67 4.35 7.07
CA ASN A 190 19.11 4.14 7.20
C ASN A 190 19.36 2.81 7.89
N GLU A 191 20.51 2.18 7.58
CA GLU A 191 20.95 1.01 8.31
C GLU A 191 21.28 1.38 9.77
N ASN A 192 20.82 0.54 10.69
CA ASN A 192 21.25 0.55 12.07
C ASN A 192 22.41 -0.44 12.24
N LYS A 193 22.60 -1.00 13.43
CA LYS A 193 23.71 -1.92 13.69
C LYS A 193 23.49 -3.25 12.95
N PRO A 194 24.37 -3.65 12.01
CA PRO A 194 24.27 -4.95 11.34
C PRO A 194 24.61 -6.11 12.30
N GLY A 195 23.90 -7.22 12.15
CA GLY A 195 24.28 -8.53 12.70
C GLY A 195 24.66 -9.50 11.58
N LYS A 196 25.16 -10.70 11.91
CA LYS A 196 25.53 -11.70 10.89
C LYS A 196 24.30 -12.14 10.07
N ASP A 197 23.29 -12.66 10.76
CA ASP A 197 22.03 -13.15 10.19
C ASP A 197 20.86 -12.21 10.56
N PHE A 198 21.17 -10.90 10.62
CA PHE A 198 20.24 -9.86 11.03
C PHE A 198 20.56 -8.53 10.33
N MET A 199 19.53 -7.82 9.91
CA MET A 199 19.59 -6.46 9.41
C MET A 199 18.51 -5.65 10.09
N TRP A 200 18.87 -4.45 10.55
CA TRP A 200 17.94 -3.49 11.11
C TRP A 200 18.12 -2.19 10.37
N MET A 201 17.01 -1.63 9.89
CA MET A 201 16.96 -0.33 9.26
C MET A 201 15.81 0.46 9.86
N SER A 202 15.95 1.78 9.96
CA SER A 202 14.84 2.61 10.42
C SER A 202 14.84 4.01 9.82
N GLN A 203 13.65 4.58 9.81
CA GLN A 203 13.41 6.01 9.64
C GLN A 203 13.11 6.59 11.03
N GLU A 204 14.00 7.47 11.49
CA GLU A 204 13.88 8.13 12.79
C GLU A 204 13.51 9.60 12.62
N THR A 205 12.60 10.08 13.45
CA THR A 205 12.26 11.49 13.62
C THR A 205 12.15 11.81 15.11
N PRO A 206 12.06 13.08 15.53
CA PRO A 206 11.84 13.41 16.93
C PRO A 206 10.57 12.83 17.55
N LEU A 207 9.59 12.39 16.74
CA LEU A 207 8.25 11.99 17.21
C LEU A 207 7.89 10.54 16.91
N ILE A 208 8.56 9.93 15.92
CA ILE A 208 8.28 8.57 15.46
C ILE A 208 9.56 7.83 15.09
N SER A 209 9.57 6.53 15.35
CA SER A 209 10.48 5.53 14.75
C SER A 209 9.63 4.55 13.95
N GLN A 210 9.98 4.36 12.68
CA GLN A 210 9.52 3.25 11.85
C GLN A 210 10.74 2.41 11.52
N GLY A 211 10.79 1.17 12.00
CA GLY A 211 11.91 0.29 11.72
C GLY A 211 11.47 -0.99 11.05
N VAL A 212 12.43 -1.59 10.34
CA VAL A 212 12.31 -2.90 9.73
C VAL A 212 13.47 -3.77 10.23
N PHE A 213 13.12 -4.95 10.72
CA PHE A 213 14.04 -6.04 10.99
C PHE A 213 13.97 -7.08 9.89
N VAL A 214 15.12 -7.66 9.57
CA VAL A 214 15.23 -8.77 8.64
C VAL A 214 16.14 -9.81 9.28
N TYR A 215 15.69 -11.05 9.33
CA TYR A 215 16.47 -12.16 9.86
C TYR A 215 16.03 -13.46 9.23
N SER A 216 16.88 -14.49 9.33
CA SER A 216 16.54 -15.82 8.85
C SER A 216 16.82 -16.89 9.91
N PHE A 217 16.18 -18.04 9.75
CA PHE A 217 16.46 -19.25 10.50
C PHE A 217 16.08 -20.48 9.67
N ASP A 218 16.61 -21.63 10.05
CA ASP A 218 16.43 -22.88 9.31
C ASP A 218 14.96 -23.29 9.20
N TYR A 219 14.58 -23.74 8.00
CA TYR A 219 13.31 -24.40 7.73
C TYR A 219 13.51 -25.91 7.78
N THR A 220 13.12 -26.54 8.88
CA THR A 220 13.37 -27.98 9.11
C THR A 220 12.13 -28.84 8.89
N ASP A 221 10.95 -28.30 9.18
CA ASP A 221 9.68 -29.04 9.21
C ASP A 221 8.46 -28.11 9.19
N PHE A 222 7.27 -28.70 9.21
CA PHE A 222 6.00 -27.96 9.26
C PHE A 222 5.82 -27.11 10.54
N ASP A 223 6.51 -27.45 11.64
CA ASP A 223 6.43 -26.72 12.90
C ASP A 223 7.28 -25.44 12.87
N SER A 224 8.24 -25.35 11.94
CA SER A 224 9.14 -24.22 11.74
C SER A 224 8.40 -22.89 11.51
N PHE A 225 7.20 -22.94 10.94
CA PHE A 225 6.35 -21.75 10.70
C PHE A 225 5.09 -21.73 11.56
N SER A 226 5.02 -22.53 12.63
CA SER A 226 3.98 -22.42 13.66
C SER A 226 4.05 -21.07 14.38
N GLU A 227 2.91 -20.54 14.84
CA GLU A 227 2.85 -19.26 15.57
C GLU A 227 3.82 -19.25 16.77
N ALA A 228 3.82 -20.32 17.57
CA ALA A 228 4.69 -20.45 18.73
C ALA A 228 6.18 -20.43 18.34
N ASN A 229 6.57 -21.14 17.28
CA ASN A 229 7.97 -21.15 16.84
C ASN A 229 8.39 -19.78 16.28
N LEU A 230 7.54 -19.14 15.48
CA LEU A 230 7.83 -17.81 14.93
C LEU A 230 8.00 -16.76 16.03
N LEU A 231 7.14 -16.76 17.05
CA LEU A 231 7.26 -15.86 18.20
C LEU A 231 8.53 -16.15 19.03
N ASN A 232 8.84 -17.42 19.28
CA ASN A 232 10.07 -17.79 19.99
C ASN A 232 11.33 -17.36 19.23
N LYS A 233 11.35 -17.52 17.90
CA LYS A 233 12.46 -17.08 17.04
C LYS A 233 12.57 -15.56 17.05
N ARG A 234 11.46 -14.84 16.89
CA ARG A 234 11.39 -13.39 16.98
C ARG A 234 12.02 -12.90 18.29
N ASP A 235 11.50 -13.33 19.43
CA ASP A 235 11.96 -12.85 20.74
C ASP A 235 13.43 -13.21 20.99
N SER A 236 13.90 -14.38 20.54
CA SER A 236 15.31 -14.76 20.63
C SER A 236 16.21 -13.85 19.78
N VAL A 237 15.81 -13.52 18.55
CA VAL A 237 16.57 -12.63 17.66
C VAL A 237 16.60 -11.21 18.21
N LEU A 238 15.45 -10.67 18.61
CA LEU A 238 15.34 -9.29 19.10
C LEU A 238 16.09 -9.09 20.42
N LYS A 239 16.07 -10.07 21.32
CA LYS A 239 16.85 -10.02 22.57
C LYS A 239 18.34 -9.83 22.37
N ILE A 240 18.90 -10.44 21.32
CA ILE A 240 20.33 -10.39 21.02
C ILE A 240 20.69 -9.09 20.28
N ASN A 241 19.82 -8.66 19.37
CA ASN A 241 20.17 -7.64 18.38
C ASN A 241 19.58 -6.25 18.65
N VAL A 242 18.54 -6.15 19.49
CA VAL A 242 17.79 -4.89 19.70
C VAL A 242 17.79 -4.54 21.20
N PRO A 243 18.91 -4.01 21.72
CA PRO A 243 18.99 -3.54 23.10
C PRO A 243 18.09 -2.31 23.31
N GLY A 244 17.50 -2.20 24.49
CA GLY A 244 16.77 -1.01 24.89
C GLY A 244 17.68 0.09 25.43
N SER A 245 17.07 1.16 25.94
CA SER A 245 17.77 2.36 26.42
C SER A 245 18.56 2.12 27.72
N VAL A 246 18.16 1.10 28.50
CA VAL A 246 18.74 0.72 29.80
C VAL A 246 19.59 -0.53 29.64
N GLU A 247 20.70 -0.64 30.38
CA GLU A 247 21.54 -1.84 30.38
C GLU A 247 20.72 -3.09 30.74
N GLY A 248 20.85 -4.13 29.90
CA GLY A 248 20.09 -5.38 30.06
C GLY A 248 18.64 -5.34 29.56
N SER A 249 18.14 -4.19 29.10
CA SER A 249 16.84 -4.08 28.44
C SER A 249 16.93 -4.48 26.96
N TYR A 250 15.84 -5.02 26.41
CA TYR A 250 15.78 -5.49 25.01
C TYR A 250 14.34 -5.53 24.49
N MET A 251 14.18 -5.43 23.18
CA MET A 251 12.86 -5.56 22.55
C MET A 251 12.37 -7.01 22.56
N SER A 252 11.08 -7.20 22.83
CA SER A 252 10.38 -8.49 22.87
C SER A 252 8.90 -8.33 22.50
N THR A 253 8.15 -9.43 22.41
CA THR A 253 6.69 -9.43 22.22
C THR A 253 5.95 -9.03 23.51
N GLU A 254 4.87 -8.25 23.39
CA GLU A 254 3.90 -8.05 24.47
C GLU A 254 2.98 -9.28 24.57
N SER A 255 3.43 -10.28 25.30
CA SER A 255 2.77 -11.59 25.41
C SER A 255 1.44 -11.58 26.18
N ARG A 256 1.06 -10.46 26.82
CA ARG A 256 -0.25 -10.34 27.49
C ARG A 256 -1.40 -10.08 26.53
N LEU A 257 -1.09 -9.71 25.28
CA LEU A 257 -2.08 -9.46 24.24
C LEU A 257 -1.92 -10.49 23.12
N PRO A 258 -3.04 -10.88 22.47
CA PRO A 258 -2.98 -11.87 21.40
C PRO A 258 -2.23 -11.32 20.19
N VAL A 259 -1.51 -12.21 19.53
CA VAL A 259 -0.91 -11.99 18.21
C VAL A 259 -1.86 -12.59 17.17
N THR A 260 -2.09 -11.90 16.06
CA THR A 260 -2.83 -12.49 14.94
C THR A 260 -1.90 -13.38 14.14
N TYR A 261 -2.43 -14.46 13.58
CA TYR A 261 -1.69 -15.37 12.72
C TYR A 261 -2.48 -15.64 11.44
N LYS A 262 -1.87 -15.36 10.28
CA LYS A 262 -2.51 -15.56 8.97
C LYS A 262 -1.52 -16.13 7.97
N ARG A 263 -1.93 -17.15 7.23
CA ARG A 263 -1.16 -17.70 6.10
C ARG A 263 -1.77 -17.27 4.78
N PHE A 264 -0.93 -16.96 3.80
CA PHE A 264 -1.33 -16.70 2.42
C PHE A 264 -0.14 -16.87 1.49
N GLU A 265 -0.40 -16.88 0.20
CA GLU A 265 0.61 -16.95 -0.86
C GLU A 265 0.73 -15.60 -1.56
N ARG A 266 1.97 -15.19 -1.89
CA ARG A 266 2.25 -13.98 -2.65
C ARG A 266 3.63 -14.09 -3.28
N ASN A 267 3.77 -13.62 -4.52
CA ASN A 267 5.03 -13.73 -5.29
C ASN A 267 5.54 -15.19 -5.28
N ASP A 268 4.63 -16.12 -5.54
CA ASP A 268 4.88 -17.57 -5.67
C ASP A 268 5.50 -18.28 -4.46
N HIS A 269 5.52 -17.64 -3.29
CA HIS A 269 5.92 -18.26 -2.03
C HIS A 269 4.89 -18.10 -0.92
N GLN A 270 4.94 -19.03 0.04
CA GLN A 270 4.07 -19.02 1.22
C GLN A 270 4.59 -18.01 2.25
N ILE A 271 3.66 -17.22 2.79
CA ILE A 271 3.93 -16.19 3.79
C ILE A 271 3.05 -16.45 5.01
N VAL A 272 3.67 -16.33 6.20
CA VAL A 272 2.94 -16.20 7.46
C VAL A 272 3.02 -14.77 7.95
N GLU A 273 1.88 -14.10 8.06
CA GLU A 273 1.75 -12.80 8.69
C GLU A 273 1.41 -12.93 10.18
N MET A 274 2.18 -12.23 11.00
CA MET A 274 1.88 -11.99 12.41
C MET A 274 1.71 -10.50 12.67
N ARG A 275 0.74 -10.14 13.50
CA ARG A 275 0.57 -8.77 13.99
C ARG A 275 0.39 -8.79 15.49
N GLY A 276 1.06 -7.89 16.18
CA GLY A 276 0.98 -7.82 17.63
C GLY A 276 1.57 -6.52 18.15
N LEU A 277 1.75 -6.47 19.46
CA LEU A 277 2.49 -5.39 20.09
C LEU A 277 3.87 -5.89 20.51
N TRP A 278 4.87 -5.03 20.35
CA TRP A 278 6.18 -5.20 20.93
C TRP A 278 6.30 -4.33 22.19
N ARG A 279 7.20 -4.72 23.07
CA ARG A 279 7.60 -3.95 24.24
C ARG A 279 9.10 -4.07 24.47
N VAL A 280 9.66 -3.21 25.28
CA VAL A 280 11.01 -3.39 25.81
C VAL A 280 10.93 -4.02 27.19
N GLU A 281 11.65 -5.12 27.38
CA GLU A 281 11.84 -5.70 28.71
C GLU A 281 12.69 -4.76 29.56
N GLY A 282 12.18 -4.35 30.72
CA GLY A 282 12.87 -3.41 31.60
C GLY A 282 12.66 -1.93 31.25
N ASP A 283 11.76 -1.60 30.31
CA ASP A 283 11.35 -0.23 29.97
C ASP A 283 9.84 -0.20 29.64
N LEU A 284 9.26 1.00 29.50
CA LEU A 284 7.84 1.21 29.15
C LEU A 284 7.61 1.44 27.65
N MET A 285 8.68 1.39 26.84
CA MET A 285 8.58 1.53 25.39
C MET A 285 7.85 0.34 24.77
N GLY A 286 6.99 0.63 23.78
CA GLY A 286 6.22 -0.37 23.06
C GLY A 286 5.47 0.23 21.88
N GLY A 287 4.87 -0.65 21.07
CA GLY A 287 4.12 -0.24 19.89
C GLY A 287 3.67 -1.43 19.04
N PRO A 288 3.03 -1.19 17.89
CA PRO A 288 2.60 -2.26 17.00
C PRO A 288 3.74 -2.79 16.13
N PHE A 289 3.66 -4.07 15.76
CA PHE A 289 4.49 -4.68 14.71
C PHE A 289 3.63 -5.48 13.72
N VAL A 290 4.18 -5.64 12.51
CA VAL A 290 3.72 -6.58 11.49
C VAL A 290 4.93 -7.37 10.98
N SER A 291 4.86 -8.69 11.02
CA SER A 291 5.93 -9.61 10.63
C SER A 291 5.45 -10.50 9.49
N LEU A 292 6.21 -10.59 8.42
CA LEU A 292 6.01 -11.52 7.31
C LEU A 292 7.14 -12.54 7.32
N ALA A 293 6.82 -13.80 7.62
CA ALA A 293 7.74 -14.92 7.49
C ALA A 293 7.58 -15.56 6.10
N HIS A 294 8.57 -15.34 5.24
CA HIS A 294 8.66 -15.85 3.88
C HIS A 294 9.32 -17.23 3.91
N ILE A 295 8.58 -18.26 3.52
CA ILE A 295 9.07 -19.63 3.50
C ILE A 295 9.86 -19.85 2.21
N ASP A 296 11.14 -20.25 2.35
CA ASP A 296 12.10 -20.48 1.26
C ASP A 296 12.59 -21.94 1.32
N PRO A 297 11.80 -22.90 0.77
CA PRO A 297 12.16 -24.31 0.80
C PRO A 297 13.43 -24.64 0.01
N GLU A 298 13.72 -23.89 -1.05
CA GLU A 298 14.86 -24.13 -1.93
C GLU A 298 16.19 -23.95 -1.20
N ASN A 299 16.25 -22.95 -0.32
CA ASN A 299 17.42 -22.66 0.51
C ASN A 299 17.28 -23.18 1.95
N ALA A 300 16.27 -24.02 2.22
CA ALA A 300 15.97 -24.59 3.54
C ALA A 300 15.93 -23.55 4.67
N ARG A 301 15.33 -22.38 4.42
CA ARG A 301 15.24 -21.28 5.39
C ARG A 301 13.87 -20.61 5.42
N ILE A 302 13.63 -19.86 6.48
CA ILE A 302 12.57 -18.86 6.56
C ILE A 302 13.26 -17.50 6.67
N VAL A 303 12.90 -16.57 5.79
CA VAL A 303 13.32 -15.16 5.87
C VAL A 303 12.18 -14.36 6.46
N VAL A 304 12.41 -13.63 7.54
CA VAL A 304 11.40 -12.78 8.16
C VAL A 304 11.69 -11.33 7.85
N THR A 305 10.69 -10.62 7.35
CA THR A 305 10.68 -9.15 7.28
C THR A 305 9.66 -8.62 8.29
N GLU A 306 10.10 -7.83 9.27
CA GLU A 306 9.24 -7.32 10.34
C GLU A 306 9.31 -5.80 10.43
N GLY A 307 8.17 -5.13 10.30
CA GLY A 307 8.04 -3.70 10.55
C GLY A 307 7.52 -3.42 11.96
N TYR A 308 8.10 -2.43 12.64
CA TYR A 308 7.61 -1.93 13.93
C TYR A 308 7.45 -0.41 13.93
N VAL A 309 6.52 0.07 14.76
CA VAL A 309 6.31 1.51 14.97
C VAL A 309 6.49 1.84 16.45
N TYR A 310 7.30 2.87 16.74
CA TYR A 310 7.28 3.58 18.01
C TYR A 310 6.77 5.00 17.77
N ALA A 311 5.64 5.36 18.38
CA ALA A 311 4.99 6.65 18.16
C ALA A 311 4.10 7.02 19.37
N PRO A 312 4.66 7.17 20.58
CA PRO A 312 3.88 7.26 21.82
C PRO A 312 2.92 8.46 21.83
N GLU A 313 3.34 9.60 21.25
CA GLU A 313 2.59 10.87 21.28
C GLU A 313 1.72 11.12 20.04
N LYS A 314 1.76 10.22 19.04
CA LYS A 314 1.08 10.44 17.76
C LYS A 314 -0.15 9.54 17.59
N PRO A 315 -1.31 10.09 17.18
CA PRO A 315 -2.38 9.29 16.60
C PRO A 315 -1.95 8.78 15.21
N GLU A 316 -2.80 7.97 14.58
CA GLU A 316 -2.62 7.50 13.19
C GLU A 316 -1.46 6.51 12.99
N LYS A 317 -1.15 5.70 14.00
CA LYS A 317 -0.18 4.61 13.90
C LYS A 317 -0.54 3.63 12.78
N ARG A 318 -1.84 3.50 12.43
CA ARG A 318 -2.29 2.70 11.28
C ARG A 318 -1.62 3.11 9.96
N ASN A 319 -1.43 4.41 9.74
CA ASN A 319 -0.83 4.94 8.51
C ASN A 319 0.66 4.56 8.44
N LEU A 320 1.35 4.59 9.58
CA LEU A 320 2.75 4.19 9.70
C LEU A 320 2.93 2.68 9.49
N ILE A 321 1.97 1.87 9.96
CA ILE A 321 1.94 0.43 9.69
C ILE A 321 1.71 0.16 8.20
N TRP A 322 0.75 0.82 7.54
CA TRP A 322 0.53 0.64 6.10
C TRP A 322 1.76 1.04 5.25
N GLN A 323 2.51 2.04 5.68
CA GLN A 323 3.79 2.41 5.06
C GLN A 323 4.82 1.29 5.16
N LEU A 324 4.98 0.70 6.35
CA LEU A 324 5.86 -0.46 6.54
C LEU A 324 5.39 -1.65 5.72
N GLU A 325 4.10 -1.98 5.76
CA GLU A 325 3.51 -3.06 4.93
C GLU A 325 3.77 -2.87 3.45
N ALA A 326 3.75 -1.63 2.95
CA ALA A 326 4.09 -1.35 1.56
C ALA A 326 5.53 -1.80 1.24
N MET A 327 6.49 -1.59 2.16
CA MET A 327 7.85 -2.13 2.02
C MET A 327 7.86 -3.66 2.13
N LEU A 328 7.28 -4.24 3.19
CA LEU A 328 7.33 -5.69 3.41
C LEU A 328 6.68 -6.49 2.27
N TYR A 329 5.56 -6.01 1.73
CA TYR A 329 4.87 -6.66 0.61
C TYR A 329 5.54 -6.47 -0.76
N SER A 330 6.61 -5.67 -0.83
CA SER A 330 7.47 -5.60 -2.01
C SER A 330 8.52 -6.72 -2.04
N PHE A 331 8.67 -7.46 -0.94
CA PHE A 331 9.62 -8.56 -0.83
C PHE A 331 9.34 -9.65 -1.87
N ARG A 332 10.39 -10.11 -2.58
CA ARG A 332 10.37 -11.31 -3.42
C ARG A 332 11.74 -11.97 -3.46
N PHE A 333 11.79 -13.29 -3.60
CA PHE A 333 13.07 -13.97 -3.77
C PHE A 333 13.57 -13.73 -5.20
N LEU A 334 14.88 -13.68 -5.41
CA LEU A 334 15.41 -13.44 -6.76
C LEU A 334 15.19 -14.61 -7.72
N ASN A 335 14.95 -15.81 -7.19
CA ASN A 335 14.64 -16.99 -7.99
C ASN A 335 13.26 -16.88 -8.65
N ASP A 336 12.35 -16.04 -8.12
CA ASP A 336 11.01 -15.79 -8.68
C ASP A 336 11.11 -15.09 -10.05
N ASP A 337 12.10 -14.21 -10.24
CA ASP A 337 12.28 -13.41 -11.48
C ASP A 337 12.72 -14.28 -12.70
N GLN A 338 13.22 -15.51 -12.51
CA GLN A 338 13.63 -16.38 -13.63
C GLN A 338 12.47 -17.17 -14.27
N SER A 339 11.33 -17.29 -13.59
CA SER A 339 10.16 -18.01 -14.10
C SER A 339 9.30 -17.19 -15.07
N GLU A 340 9.35 -15.85 -14.97
CA GLU A 340 8.66 -14.94 -15.90
C GLU A 340 9.36 -14.81 -17.26
N GLU A 341 10.69 -14.99 -17.33
CA GLU A 341 11.42 -14.97 -18.62
C GLU A 341 11.25 -16.25 -19.43
N GLU A 342 11.13 -17.43 -18.79
CA GLU A 342 10.94 -18.71 -19.51
C GLU A 342 9.51 -18.92 -20.06
N THR A 343 8.53 -18.13 -19.63
CA THR A 343 7.15 -18.18 -20.18
C THR A 343 6.90 -17.15 -21.28
N ALA A 344 7.90 -16.34 -21.62
CA ALA A 344 7.84 -15.30 -22.65
C ALA A 344 8.62 -15.63 -23.95
N GLU A 345 9.27 -16.81 -24.03
CA GLU A 345 9.76 -17.42 -25.27
C GLU A 345 8.81 -18.52 -25.78
#